data_AF-A0A662G0N5-F1
#
_entry.id   AF-A0A662G0N5-F1
#
_cell.length_a   1.000
_cell.length_b   1.000
_cell.length_c   1.000
_cell.angle_alpha   90.00
_cell.angle_beta   90.00
_cell.angle_gamma   90.00
#
_symmetry.space_group_name_H-M   'P 1'
#
loop_
_entity.id
_entity.type
_entity.pdbx_description
1 polymer ?
#
loop_
_entity_poly.entity_id
_entity_poly.type
_entity_poly.pdbx_seq_one_letter_code
_entity_poly.pdbx_strand_id
1 'polypeptide(L)'
;MKFRALPLYLFILIAAIVGLYRPVLIVAVFAPSIAYLIYVWRKEKIEREPLIAVLSAFSYGFTLSALLSIIMEIVFSRALLLDIVFSIIILAPIVEEVCKFLGVYIISRYRDLFNEVDDGIIYGASVGLGFSTLETILYTM
;
A
#
# COMPACT_ATOMS: atom_id res chain seq x y z
N MET A 1 -4.26 -11.59 -16.06
CA MET A 1 -4.90 -10.52 -15.27
C MET A 1 -5.93 -10.96 -14.21
N LYS A 2 -6.09 -12.26 -13.86
CA LYS A 2 -7.06 -12.71 -12.84
C LYS A 2 -6.71 -12.34 -11.38
N PHE A 3 -5.51 -11.83 -11.11
CA PHE A 3 -5.05 -11.41 -9.77
C PHE A 3 -5.58 -10.04 -9.29
N ARG A 4 -6.40 -9.36 -10.09
CA ARG A 4 -6.67 -7.91 -9.93
C ARG A 4 -7.93 -7.54 -9.13
N ALA A 5 -8.84 -8.48 -8.91
CA ALA A 5 -10.18 -8.10 -8.46
C ALA A 5 -10.30 -8.01 -6.93
N LEU A 6 -9.77 -8.99 -6.18
CA LEU A 6 -9.94 -9.07 -4.73
C LEU A 6 -9.39 -7.84 -3.96
N PRO A 7 -8.10 -7.44 -4.11
CA PRO A 7 -7.57 -6.29 -3.38
C PRO A 7 -8.29 -5.00 -3.77
N LEU A 8 -8.69 -4.86 -5.04
CA LEU A 8 -9.45 -3.71 -5.51
C LEU A 8 -10.87 -3.66 -4.91
N TYR A 9 -11.58 -4.78 -4.84
CA TYR A 9 -12.91 -4.85 -4.22
C TYR A 9 -12.85 -4.58 -2.72
N LEU A 10 -11.85 -5.14 -2.02
CA LEU A 10 -11.63 -4.86 -0.59
C LEU A 10 -11.31 -3.39 -0.35
N PHE A 11 -10.45 -2.82 -1.20
CA PHE A 11 -10.15 -1.39 -1.17
C PHE A 11 -11.42 -0.54 -1.30
N ILE A 12 -12.22 -0.78 -2.35
CA ILE A 12 -13.47 -0.03 -2.60
C ILE A 12 -14.44 -0.20 -1.44
N LEU A 13 -14.59 -1.43 -0.92
CA LEU A 13 -15.49 -1.72 0.18
C LEU A 13 -15.08 -0.97 1.47
N ILE A 14 -13.80 -1.04 1.85
CA ILE A 14 -13.29 -0.36 3.04
C ILE A 14 -13.44 1.16 2.88
N ALA A 15 -13.05 1.71 1.74
CA ALA A 15 -13.17 3.14 1.47
C ALA A 15 -14.64 3.62 1.52
N ALA A 16 -15.58 2.83 0.99
CA ALA A 16 -17.00 3.14 1.03
C ALA A 16 -17.57 3.10 2.46
N ILE A 17 -17.22 2.07 3.23
CA ILE A 17 -17.62 1.93 4.63
C ILE A 17 -17.10 3.12 5.44
N VAL A 18 -15.80 3.41 5.37
CA VAL A 18 -15.18 4.53 6.08
C VAL A 18 -15.79 5.86 5.65
N GLY A 19 -16.01 6.06 4.35
CA GLY A 19 -16.62 7.28 3.82
C GLY A 19 -18.05 7.51 4.29
N LEU A 20 -18.84 6.44 4.47
CA LEU A 20 -20.20 6.52 5.00
C LEU A 20 -20.21 6.98 6.48
N TYR A 21 -19.28 6.47 7.28
CA TYR A 21 -19.20 6.81 8.72
C TYR A 21 -18.45 8.11 9.00
N ARG A 22 -17.39 8.43 8.24
CA ARG A 22 -16.51 9.59 8.45
C ARG A 22 -16.11 10.23 7.10
N PRO A 23 -17.00 11.00 6.46
CA PRO A 23 -16.76 11.58 5.12
C PRO A 23 -15.64 12.63 5.08
N VAL A 24 -15.40 13.36 6.18
CA VAL A 24 -14.27 14.31 6.23
C VAL A 24 -12.94 13.56 6.29
N LEU A 25 -12.89 12.46 7.06
CA LEU A 25 -11.69 11.64 7.19
C LEU A 25 -11.28 11.02 5.86
N ILE A 26 -12.22 10.44 5.11
CA ILE A 26 -11.89 9.81 3.83
C ILE A 26 -11.28 10.81 2.85
N VAL A 27 -11.81 12.04 2.80
CA VAL A 27 -11.23 13.10 1.95
C VAL A 27 -9.84 13.50 2.44
N ALA A 28 -9.67 13.69 3.75
CA ALA A 28 -8.40 14.11 4.33
C ALA A 28 -7.26 13.11 4.12
N VAL A 29 -7.55 11.80 4.17
CA VAL A 29 -6.52 10.76 3.96
C VAL A 29 -6.28 10.48 2.48
N PHE A 30 -7.33 10.41 1.65
CA PHE A 30 -7.16 10.08 0.23
C PHE A 30 -6.62 11.23 -0.61
N ALA A 31 -7.00 12.48 -0.31
CA ALA A 31 -6.56 13.63 -1.10
C ALA A 31 -5.02 13.72 -1.23
N PRO A 32 -4.22 13.70 -0.14
CA PRO A 32 -2.77 13.75 -0.25
C PRO A 32 -2.21 12.49 -0.92
N SER A 33 -2.69 11.30 -0.56
CA SER A 33 -2.18 10.04 -1.12
C SER A 33 -2.38 9.95 -2.64
N ILE A 34 -3.56 10.31 -3.13
CA ILE A 34 -3.87 10.33 -4.57
C ILE A 34 -3.13 11.47 -5.28
N ALA A 35 -3.00 12.65 -4.65
CA ALA A 35 -2.23 13.75 -5.22
C ALA A 35 -0.75 13.37 -5.42
N TYR A 36 -0.13 12.75 -4.44
CA TYR A 36 1.25 12.25 -4.56
C TYR A 36 1.38 11.11 -5.57
N LEU A 37 0.41 10.20 -5.63
CA LEU A 37 0.39 9.13 -6.62
C LEU A 37 0.38 9.69 -8.04
N ILE A 38 -0.51 10.65 -8.32
CA ILE A 38 -0.60 11.34 -9.61
C ILE A 38 0.68 12.12 -9.87
N TYR A 39 1.26 12.77 -8.87
CA TYR A 39 2.51 13.52 -9.02
C TYR A 39 3.66 12.59 -9.46
N VAL A 40 3.87 11.48 -8.77
CA VAL A 40 4.93 10.50 -9.09
C VAL A 40 4.70 9.88 -10.46
N TRP A 41 3.48 9.42 -10.76
CA TRP A 41 3.12 8.87 -12.06
C TRP A 41 3.34 9.87 -13.22
N ARG A 42 3.08 11.17 -13.00
CA ARG A 42 3.33 12.21 -14.03
C ARG A 42 4.81 12.53 -14.23
N LYS A 43 5.69 12.17 -13.29
CA LYS A 43 7.13 12.43 -13.37
C LYS A 43 7.89 11.40 -14.19
N GLU A 44 7.26 10.28 -14.48
CA GLU A 44 7.75 9.28 -15.42
C GLU A 44 7.95 9.88 -16.82
N LYS A 45 9.14 9.66 -17.38
CA LYS A 45 9.58 10.30 -18.64
C LYS A 45 9.73 9.34 -19.81
N ILE A 46 9.97 8.06 -19.54
CA ILE A 46 10.36 7.08 -20.56
C ILE A 46 9.10 6.40 -21.09
N GLU A 47 8.56 5.44 -20.35
CA GLU A 47 7.30 4.75 -20.66
C GLU A 47 6.32 4.98 -19.51
N ARG A 48 5.11 5.50 -19.79
CA ARG A 48 4.14 5.75 -18.72
C ARG A 48 3.38 4.49 -18.36
N GLU A 49 3.43 4.12 -17.08
CA GLU A 49 2.73 2.94 -16.62
C GLU A 49 1.21 3.09 -16.73
N PRO A 50 0.49 2.01 -17.10
CA PRO A 50 -0.95 2.07 -17.24
C PRO A 50 -1.60 2.33 -15.88
N LEU A 51 -2.50 3.31 -15.81
CA LEU A 51 -3.20 3.71 -14.57
C LEU A 51 -3.84 2.54 -13.82
N ILE A 52 -4.33 1.53 -14.53
CA ILE A 52 -4.93 0.34 -13.92
C ILE A 52 -3.87 -0.44 -13.12
N ALA A 53 -2.64 -0.54 -13.59
CA ALA A 53 -1.57 -1.23 -12.87
C ALA A 53 -1.13 -0.40 -11.64
N VAL A 54 -0.98 0.91 -11.80
CA VAL A 54 -0.68 1.85 -10.69
C VAL A 54 -1.74 1.76 -9.59
N LEU A 55 -3.03 1.81 -9.94
CA LEU A 55 -4.14 1.67 -8.99
C LEU A 55 -4.24 0.25 -8.41
N SER A 56 -3.86 -0.78 -9.15
CA SER A 56 -3.78 -2.15 -8.63
C SER A 56 -2.69 -2.27 -7.56
N ALA A 57 -1.53 -1.63 -7.80
CA ALA A 57 -0.43 -1.56 -6.84
C ALA A 57 -0.83 -0.81 -5.56
N PHE A 58 -1.47 0.35 -5.74
CA PHE A 58 -2.05 1.12 -4.64
C PHE A 58 -3.04 0.28 -3.82
N SER A 59 -3.96 -0.42 -4.49
CA SER A 59 -4.96 -1.27 -3.83
C SER A 59 -4.32 -2.43 -3.07
N TYR A 60 -3.23 -3.00 -3.61
CA TYR A 60 -2.45 -4.04 -2.93
C TYR A 60 -1.80 -3.51 -1.66
N GLY A 61 -1.17 -2.33 -1.72
CA GLY A 61 -0.61 -1.63 -0.58
C GLY A 61 -1.66 -1.35 0.50
N PHE A 62 -2.79 -0.76 0.08
CA PHE A 62 -3.90 -0.41 0.96
C PHE A 62 -4.50 -1.61 1.68
N THR A 63 -4.61 -2.77 1.02
CA THR A 63 -5.29 -3.93 1.60
C THR A 63 -4.31 -4.98 2.10
N LEU A 64 -3.73 -5.76 1.19
CA LEU A 64 -2.97 -6.96 1.51
C LEU A 64 -1.68 -6.65 2.25
N SER A 65 -0.95 -5.61 1.83
CA SER A 65 0.31 -5.23 2.48
C SER A 65 0.09 -4.77 3.91
N ALA A 66 -0.86 -3.85 4.13
CA ALA A 66 -1.21 -3.35 5.46
C ALA A 66 -1.76 -4.44 6.39
N LEU A 67 -2.69 -5.28 5.92
CA LEU A 67 -3.23 -6.40 6.72
C LEU A 67 -2.14 -7.42 7.07
N LEU A 68 -1.28 -7.76 6.11
CA LEU A 68 -0.18 -8.69 6.35
C LEU A 68 0.82 -8.13 7.36
N SER A 69 1.12 -6.83 7.29
CA SER A 69 2.02 -6.16 8.24
C SER A 69 1.52 -6.29 9.67
N ILE A 70 0.24 -5.98 9.90
CA ILE A 70 -0.40 -6.09 11.23
C ILE A 70 -0.31 -7.53 11.77
N ILE A 71 -0.63 -8.52 10.91
CA ILE A 71 -0.56 -9.93 11.32
C ILE A 71 0.88 -10.32 11.68
N MET A 72 1.84 -9.96 10.83
CA MET A 72 3.25 -10.31 11.03
C MET A 72 3.84 -9.63 12.26
N GLU A 73 3.51 -8.37 12.51
CA GLU A 73 3.94 -7.65 13.72
C GLU A 73 3.42 -8.35 14.99
N ILE A 74 2.14 -8.72 15.03
CA ILE A 74 1.54 -9.45 16.17
C ILE A 74 2.20 -10.82 16.37
N VAL A 75 2.48 -11.54 15.27
CA VAL A 75 3.09 -12.87 15.34
C VAL A 75 4.53 -12.76 15.83
N PHE A 76 5.35 -11.88 15.25
CA PHE A 76 6.76 -11.76 15.60
C PHE A 76 6.98 -11.13 16.98
N SER A 77 6.20 -10.11 17.36
CA SER A 77 6.29 -9.50 18.70
C SER A 77 6.06 -10.55 19.80
N ARG A 78 5.06 -11.42 19.62
CA ARG A 78 4.78 -12.54 20.54
C ARG A 78 5.83 -13.63 20.50
N ALA A 79 6.26 -14.03 19.30
CA ALA A 79 7.25 -15.11 19.14
C ALA A 79 8.62 -14.74 19.72
N LEU A 80 8.99 -13.46 19.62
CA LEU A 80 10.28 -12.94 20.10
C LEU A 80 10.21 -12.38 21.52
N LEU A 81 9.02 -12.40 22.16
CA LEU A 81 8.77 -11.81 23.48
C LEU A 81 9.27 -10.36 23.61
N LEU A 82 9.10 -9.60 22.53
CA LEU A 82 9.54 -8.20 22.50
C LEU A 82 8.66 -7.35 23.40
N ASP A 83 9.29 -6.41 24.08
CA ASP A 83 8.55 -5.35 24.75
C ASP A 83 7.91 -4.41 23.72
N ILE A 84 6.94 -3.64 24.18
CA ILE A 84 6.14 -2.79 23.30
C ILE A 84 6.99 -1.73 22.59
N VAL A 85 8.06 -1.26 23.25
CA VAL A 85 8.93 -0.20 22.71
C VAL A 85 9.76 -0.74 21.55
N PHE A 86 10.42 -1.89 21.69
CA PHE A 86 11.16 -2.48 20.57
C PHE A 86 10.23 -2.93 19.44
N SER A 87 9.03 -3.41 19.76
CA SER A 87 8.05 -3.78 18.73
C SER A 87 7.69 -2.60 17.84
N ILE A 88 7.35 -1.46 18.44
CA ILE A 88 6.90 -0.28 17.68
C ILE A 88 8.07 0.40 16.95
N ILE A 89 9.26 0.49 17.56
CA ILE A 89 10.36 1.28 16.99
C ILE A 89 11.17 0.48 15.95
N ILE A 90 11.32 -0.83 16.13
CA ILE A 90 12.20 -1.65 15.29
C ILE A 90 11.40 -2.67 14.49
N LEU A 91 10.57 -3.48 15.14
CA LEU A 91 9.88 -4.56 14.45
C LEU A 91 8.89 -4.01 13.41
N ALA A 92 8.01 -3.09 13.80
CA ALA A 92 6.96 -2.57 12.94
C ALA A 92 7.53 -1.96 11.63
N PRO A 93 8.48 -1.00 11.66
CA PRO A 93 9.00 -0.41 10.42
C PRO A 93 9.66 -1.44 9.47
N ILE A 94 10.35 -2.44 10.02
CA ILE A 94 10.97 -3.49 9.21
C ILE A 94 9.90 -4.37 8.56
N VAL A 95 8.90 -4.81 9.34
CA VAL A 95 7.81 -5.66 8.85
C VAL A 95 7.00 -4.93 7.79
N GLU A 96 6.72 -3.65 7.99
CA GLU A 96 5.99 -2.81 7.05
C GLU A 96 6.71 -2.67 5.72
N GLU A 97 8.01 -2.37 5.72
CA GLU A 97 8.80 -2.25 4.49
C GLU A 97 8.90 -3.59 3.74
N VAL A 98 9.06 -4.70 4.45
CA VAL A 98 9.04 -6.04 3.83
C VAL A 98 7.67 -6.33 3.20
N CYS A 99 6.57 -6.01 3.89
CA CYS A 99 5.22 -6.21 3.37
C CYS A 99 4.92 -5.31 2.17
N LYS A 100 5.44 -4.07 2.14
CA LYS A 100 5.34 -3.17 0.97
C LYS A 100 6.14 -3.71 -0.20
N PHE A 101 7.36 -4.19 0.04
CA PHE A 101 8.20 -4.78 -0.99
C PHE A 101 7.53 -5.98 -1.68
N LEU A 102 6.81 -6.83 -0.94
CA LEU A 102 6.08 -7.96 -1.53
C LEU A 102 5.08 -7.52 -2.60
N GLY A 103 4.44 -6.36 -2.43
CA GLY A 103 3.53 -5.80 -3.43
C GLY A 103 4.25 -5.46 -4.74
N VAL A 104 5.39 -4.79 -4.64
CA VAL A 104 6.23 -4.46 -5.80
C VAL A 104 6.76 -5.72 -6.47
N TYR A 105 7.23 -6.68 -5.67
CA TYR A 105 7.76 -7.96 -6.16
C TYR A 105 6.72 -8.80 -6.92
N ILE A 106 5.45 -8.79 -6.51
CA ILE A 106 4.39 -9.48 -7.25
C ILE A 106 4.17 -8.82 -8.61
N ILE A 107 4.22 -7.48 -8.68
CA ILE A 107 4.06 -6.74 -9.94
C ILE A 107 5.27 -6.98 -10.85
N SER A 108 6.47 -7.01 -10.30
CA SER A 108 7.71 -7.23 -11.07
C SER A 108 7.79 -8.60 -11.75
N ARG A 109 6.91 -9.55 -11.39
CA ARG A 109 6.77 -10.82 -12.12
C ARG A 109 6.12 -10.66 -13.49
N TYR A 110 5.43 -9.56 -13.75
CA TYR A 110 4.82 -9.25 -15.03
C TYR A 110 5.79 -8.40 -15.85
N ARG A 111 6.58 -9.05 -16.72
CA ARG A 111 7.61 -8.40 -17.54
C ARG A 111 7.10 -7.25 -18.40
N ASP A 112 5.84 -7.33 -18.85
CA ASP A 112 5.19 -6.28 -19.64
C ASP A 112 4.85 -5.01 -18.83
N LEU A 113 4.99 -5.06 -17.50
CA LEU A 113 4.77 -3.95 -16.56
C LEU A 113 6.03 -3.62 -15.76
N PHE A 114 7.13 -4.34 -15.98
CA PHE A 114 8.36 -4.17 -15.20
C PHE A 114 9.54 -4.42 -16.13
N ASN A 115 9.72 -3.49 -17.04
CA ASN A 115 10.72 -3.48 -18.11
C ASN A 115 11.79 -2.42 -17.90
N GLU A 116 11.57 -1.45 -17.01
CA GLU A 116 12.49 -0.35 -16.71
C GLU A 116 12.78 -0.21 -15.21
N VAL A 117 13.81 0.57 -14.87
CA VAL A 117 14.18 0.83 -13.47
C VAL A 117 13.19 1.80 -12.81
N ASP A 118 12.65 2.74 -13.59
CA ASP A 118 11.70 3.76 -13.13
C ASP A 118 10.39 3.13 -12.65
N ASP A 119 9.96 2.00 -13.21
CA ASP A 119 8.79 1.22 -12.79
C ASP A 119 8.85 0.87 -11.30
N GLY A 120 10.04 0.54 -10.79
CA GLY A 120 10.26 0.28 -9.37
C GLY A 120 9.90 1.46 -8.49
N ILE A 121 10.16 2.68 -8.96
CA ILE A 121 9.81 3.93 -8.27
C ILE A 121 8.29 4.14 -8.32
N ILE A 122 7.67 3.96 -9.49
CA ILE A 122 6.22 4.16 -9.66
C ILE A 122 5.42 3.14 -8.84
N TYR A 123 5.72 1.85 -8.97
CA TYR A 123 5.02 0.79 -8.24
C TYR A 123 5.37 0.80 -6.75
N GLY A 124 6.61 1.11 -6.38
CA GLY A 124 7.02 1.30 -4.99
C GLY A 124 6.25 2.43 -4.32
N ALA A 125 6.20 3.61 -4.95
CA ALA A 125 5.40 4.73 -4.45
C ALA A 125 3.92 4.38 -4.38
N SER A 126 3.39 3.66 -5.37
CA SER A 126 1.99 3.24 -5.40
C SER A 126 1.63 2.35 -4.22
N VAL A 127 2.40 1.29 -3.98
CA VAL A 127 2.17 0.37 -2.84
C VAL A 127 2.35 1.10 -1.51
N GLY A 128 3.39 1.94 -1.37
CA GLY A 128 3.65 2.70 -0.15
C GLY A 128 2.54 3.71 0.18
N LEU A 129 2.05 4.47 -0.80
CA LEU A 129 0.95 5.40 -0.62
C LEU A 129 -0.36 4.68 -0.27
N GLY A 130 -0.62 3.53 -0.89
CA GLY A 130 -1.76 2.68 -0.54
C GLY A 130 -1.68 2.24 0.92
N PHE A 131 -0.54 1.68 1.33
CA PHE A 131 -0.27 1.23 2.70
C PHE A 131 -0.51 2.36 3.71
N SER A 132 0.16 3.50 3.51
CA SER A 132 0.06 4.66 4.40
C SER A 132 -1.36 5.22 4.51
N THR A 133 -2.16 5.09 3.44
CA THR A 133 -3.57 5.51 3.45
C THR A 133 -4.39 4.64 4.42
N LEU A 134 -4.27 3.31 4.37
CA LEU A 134 -5.01 2.46 5.32
C LEU A 134 -4.49 2.64 6.75
N GLU A 135 -3.17 2.70 6.92
CA GLU A 135 -2.52 2.93 8.21
C GLU A 135 -3.01 4.22 8.88
N THR A 136 -3.05 5.33 8.12
CA THR A 136 -3.55 6.62 8.62
C THR A 136 -5.02 6.53 9.04
N ILE A 137 -5.85 5.79 8.29
CA ILE A 137 -7.25 5.54 8.68
C ILE A 137 -7.28 4.79 10.01
N LEU A 138 -6.51 3.71 10.16
CA LEU A 138 -6.50 2.90 11.38
C LEU A 138 -6.04 3.67 12.60
N TYR A 139 -5.05 4.56 12.46
CA TYR A 139 -4.58 5.41 13.57
C TYR A 139 -5.55 6.54 13.94
N THR A 140 -6.40 6.98 13.01
CA THR A 140 -7.28 8.14 13.20
C THR A 140 -8.75 7.75 13.50
N MET A 141 -9.05 6.45 13.52
CA MET A 141 -10.38 5.95 13.89
C MET A 141 -10.62 6.05 15.39
#